data_AF-A0A3D5KBZ7-F1
#
_entry.id   AF-A0A3D5KBZ7-F1
#
_cell.length_a   1.000
_cell.length_b   1.000
_cell.length_c   1.000
_cell.angle_alpha   90.00
_cell.angle_beta   90.00
_cell.angle_gamma   90.00
#
_symmetry.space_group_name_H-M   'P 1'
#
loop_
_entity.id
_entity.type
_entity.pdbx_description
1 polymer ?
#
loop_
_entity_poly.entity_id
_entity_poly.type
_entity_poly.pdbx_seq_one_letter_code
_entity_poly.pdbx_strand_id
1 'polypeptide(L)'
;MYKSIDLFNTDLDLCIRSLKNILGQDFSTRIYRFPGGSGGRKQIFKDRIKEVNLHNVDWTALTGDSESGEKKTTEELLDRLKESIVINGNPEDVVVLMHDSATKQITVDALPAVIEYFKSENFHFKAIK
;
A
#
# COMPACT_ATOMS: atom_id res chain seq x y z
N MET A 1 -10.31 -13.81 -3.33
CA MET A 1 -9.23 -13.59 -4.32
C MET A 1 -9.74 -13.97 -5.71
N TYR A 2 -9.27 -13.31 -6.79
CA TYR A 2 -9.83 -13.46 -8.15
C TYR A 2 -9.94 -14.92 -8.59
N LYS A 3 -11.12 -15.33 -9.08
CA LYS A 3 -11.42 -16.72 -9.47
C LYS A 3 -10.92 -17.06 -10.89
N SER A 4 -10.76 -16.06 -11.74
CA SER A 4 -10.27 -16.18 -13.11
C SER A 4 -9.54 -14.91 -13.57
N ILE A 5 -8.82 -15.02 -14.68
CA ILE A 5 -8.20 -13.86 -15.34
C ILE A 5 -9.23 -12.86 -15.86
N ASP A 6 -10.40 -13.34 -16.30
CA ASP A 6 -11.46 -12.46 -16.80
C ASP A 6 -12.05 -11.57 -15.71
N LEU A 7 -12.26 -12.11 -14.51
CA LEU A 7 -12.72 -11.32 -13.37
C LEU A 7 -11.68 -10.32 -12.91
N PHE A 8 -10.39 -10.68 -12.99
CA PHE A 8 -9.30 -9.76 -12.71
C PHE A 8 -9.24 -8.61 -13.73
N ASN A 9 -9.34 -8.93 -15.03
CA ASN A 9 -9.36 -7.93 -16.10
C ASN A 9 -10.53 -6.97 -15.95
N THR A 10 -11.72 -7.52 -15.66
CA THR A 10 -12.93 -6.71 -15.46
C THR A 10 -12.74 -5.73 -14.30
N ASP A 11 -12.21 -6.20 -13.17
CA ASP A 11 -11.93 -5.36 -11.99
C ASP A 11 -10.89 -4.27 -12.29
N LEU A 12 -9.79 -4.63 -12.95
CA LEU A 12 -8.71 -3.71 -13.33
C LEU A 12 -9.20 -2.63 -14.29
N ASP A 13 -9.93 -3.01 -15.33
CA ASP A 13 -10.46 -2.09 -16.34
C ASP A 13 -11.51 -1.13 -15.74
N LEU A 14 -12.37 -1.64 -14.84
CA LEU A 14 -13.34 -0.81 -14.11
C LEU A 14 -12.63 0.20 -13.20
N CYS A 15 -11.58 -0.22 -12.50
CA CYS A 15 -10.79 0.66 -11.64
C CYS A 15 -10.14 1.80 -12.46
N ILE A 16 -9.42 1.47 -13.54
CA ILE A 16 -8.75 2.46 -14.39
C ILE A 16 -9.76 3.42 -15.01
N ARG A 17 -10.89 2.90 -15.53
CA ARG A 17 -11.96 3.73 -16.11
C ARG A 17 -12.55 4.68 -15.08
N SER A 18 -12.79 4.20 -13.86
CA SER A 18 -13.34 5.03 -12.78
C SER A 18 -12.38 6.18 -12.43
N LEU A 19 -11.08 5.89 -12.33
CA LEU A 19 -10.05 6.92 -12.10
C LEU A 19 -10.04 7.96 -13.23
N LYS A 20 -10.06 7.55 -14.50
CA LYS A 20 -10.11 8.48 -15.64
C LYS A 20 -11.38 9.32 -15.68
N ASN A 21 -12.52 8.76 -15.28
CA ASN A 21 -13.78 9.49 -15.24
C ASN A 21 -13.78 10.58 -14.16
N ILE A 22 -13.06 10.37 -13.06
CA ILE A 22 -12.97 11.33 -11.95
C ILE A 22 -11.84 12.35 -12.16
N LEU A 23 -10.67 11.89 -12.61
CA LEU A 23 -9.44 12.66 -12.67
C LEU A 23 -9.12 13.26 -14.05
N GLY A 24 -9.84 12.85 -15.10
CA GLY A 24 -9.59 13.26 -16.48
C GLY A 24 -9.15 12.09 -17.37
N GLN A 25 -9.50 12.14 -18.66
CA GLN A 25 -9.22 11.04 -19.61
C GLN A 25 -7.72 10.87 -19.92
N ASP A 26 -6.93 11.93 -19.68
CA ASP A 26 -5.48 11.98 -19.75
C ASP A 26 -4.79 11.41 -18.51
N PHE A 27 -5.53 11.11 -17.44
CA PHE A 27 -4.99 10.44 -16.26
C PHE A 27 -4.35 9.10 -16.63
N SER A 28 -3.15 8.88 -16.10
CA SER A 28 -2.45 7.60 -16.18
C SER A 28 -1.67 7.33 -14.90
N THR A 29 -1.47 6.05 -14.60
CA THR A 29 -0.64 5.57 -13.50
C THR A 29 0.15 4.36 -13.98
N ARG A 30 1.31 4.14 -13.36
CA ARG A 30 2.12 2.95 -13.54
C ARG A 30 2.11 2.04 -12.30
N ILE A 31 1.31 2.39 -11.30
CA ILE A 31 1.36 1.76 -9.99
C ILE A 31 0.08 0.97 -9.75
N TYR A 32 0.25 -0.24 -9.27
CA TYR A 32 -0.83 -1.11 -8.81
C TYR A 32 -0.39 -1.82 -7.53
N ARG A 33 -1.32 -2.08 -6.61
CA ARG A 33 -1.09 -2.97 -5.47
C ARG A 33 -2.18 -4.00 -5.45
N PHE A 34 -1.82 -5.28 -5.46
CA PHE A 34 -2.82 -6.35 -5.34
C PHE A 34 -3.58 -6.22 -4.01
N PRO A 35 -4.91 -6.45 -3.98
CA PRO A 35 -5.66 -6.47 -2.73
C PRO A 35 -5.09 -7.52 -1.76
N GLY A 36 -4.50 -7.07 -0.65
CA GLY A 36 -3.80 -7.93 0.31
C GLY A 36 -2.36 -8.31 -0.08
N GLY A 37 -1.73 -7.60 -1.02
CA GLY A 37 -0.35 -7.81 -1.46
C GLY A 37 -0.19 -8.85 -2.57
N SER A 38 0.95 -8.81 -3.26
CA SER A 38 1.26 -9.70 -4.38
C SER A 38 1.71 -11.11 -3.97
N GLY A 39 1.98 -11.32 -2.68
CA GLY A 39 2.27 -12.63 -2.09
C GLY A 39 1.19 -13.65 -2.43
N GLY A 40 1.61 -14.82 -2.92
CA GLY A 40 0.70 -15.92 -3.30
C GLY A 40 -0.16 -15.66 -4.55
N ARG A 41 -0.02 -14.52 -5.24
CA ARG A 41 -0.77 -14.29 -6.49
C ARG A 41 -0.18 -15.12 -7.62
N LYS A 42 -1.07 -15.75 -8.40
CA LYS A 42 -0.70 -16.49 -9.62
C LYS A 42 0.03 -15.57 -10.59
N GLN A 43 1.05 -16.09 -11.25
CA GLN A 43 1.90 -15.34 -12.18
C GLN A 43 1.10 -14.67 -13.30
N ILE A 44 0.06 -15.33 -13.80
CA ILE A 44 -0.84 -14.78 -14.82
C ILE A 44 -1.43 -13.40 -14.48
N PHE A 45 -1.73 -13.13 -13.19
CA PHE A 45 -2.23 -11.81 -12.77
C PHE A 45 -1.12 -10.76 -12.73
N LYS A 46 0.09 -11.17 -12.36
CA LYS A 46 1.28 -10.30 -12.33
C LYS A 46 1.74 -9.94 -13.74
N ASP A 47 1.65 -10.88 -14.67
CA ASP A 47 1.97 -10.63 -16.09
C ASP A 47 0.94 -9.67 -16.68
N ARG A 48 -0.34 -9.88 -16.38
CA ARG A 48 -1.42 -9.04 -16.88
C ARG A 48 -1.28 -7.56 -16.54
N ILE A 49 -0.91 -7.22 -15.29
CA ILE A 49 -0.68 -5.81 -14.94
C ILE A 49 0.51 -5.22 -15.70
N LYS A 50 1.57 -6.01 -15.95
CA LYS A 50 2.73 -5.55 -16.72
C LYS A 50 2.39 -5.29 -18.18
N GLU A 51 1.54 -6.12 -18.80
CA GLU A 51 1.06 -5.93 -20.18
C GLU A 51 0.37 -4.57 -20.38
N VAL A 52 -0.28 -4.04 -19.34
CA VAL A 52 -0.94 -2.73 -19.36
C VAL A 52 -0.09 -1.63 -18.72
N ASN A 53 1.23 -1.83 -18.64
CA ASN A 53 2.21 -0.88 -18.11
C ASN A 53 1.99 -0.49 -16.63
N LEU A 54 1.50 -1.44 -15.83
CA LEU A 54 1.38 -1.33 -14.38
C LEU A 54 2.42 -2.20 -13.68
N HIS A 55 2.98 -1.66 -12.61
CA HIS A 55 3.97 -2.29 -11.77
C HIS A 55 3.41 -2.49 -10.37
N ASN A 56 3.58 -3.70 -9.84
CA ASN A 56 3.16 -3.98 -8.47
C ASN A 56 4.06 -3.26 -7.46
N VAL A 57 3.46 -2.61 -6.47
CA VAL A 57 4.15 -2.06 -5.31
C VAL A 57 3.52 -2.65 -4.05
N ASP A 58 4.25 -3.54 -3.38
CA ASP A 58 3.89 -4.00 -2.04
C ASP A 58 4.41 -3.00 -0.99
N TRP A 59 4.94 -3.47 0.13
CA TRP A 59 5.47 -2.64 1.22
C TRP A 59 6.67 -3.33 1.86
N THR A 60 7.53 -2.55 2.51
CA THR A 60 8.68 -3.03 3.29
C THR A 60 8.53 -2.77 4.78
N ALA A 61 7.52 -1.98 5.18
CA ALA A 61 7.16 -1.74 6.57
C ALA A 61 5.65 -1.53 6.69
N LEU A 62 5.09 -1.67 7.89
CA LEU A 62 3.66 -1.50 8.14
C LEU A 62 3.40 -1.02 9.57
N THR A 63 2.36 -0.21 9.76
CA THR A 63 1.92 0.22 11.11
C THR A 63 1.11 -0.84 11.83
N GLY A 64 0.62 -1.84 11.10
CA GLY A 64 -0.23 -2.89 11.64
C GLY A 64 -1.66 -2.44 11.91
N ASP A 65 -2.10 -1.33 11.31
CA ASP A 65 -3.45 -0.79 11.43
C ASP A 65 -4.55 -1.74 10.92
N SER A 66 -4.21 -2.73 10.11
CA SER A 66 -5.09 -3.78 9.58
C SER A 66 -4.86 -5.16 10.18
N GLU A 67 -3.94 -5.31 11.14
CA GLU A 67 -3.72 -6.59 11.82
C GLU A 67 -4.91 -6.92 12.74
N SER A 68 -5.28 -8.18 12.79
CA SER A 68 -6.34 -8.68 13.69
C SER A 68 -5.88 -8.65 15.15
N GLY A 69 -6.79 -8.36 16.07
CA GLY A 69 -6.50 -8.39 17.50
C GLY A 69 -7.31 -7.34 18.26
N GLU A 70 -6.83 -7.01 19.45
CA GLU A 70 -7.38 -5.91 20.25
C GLU A 70 -7.20 -4.57 19.55
N LYS A 71 -7.98 -3.57 19.98
CA LYS A 71 -7.85 -2.21 19.47
C LYS A 71 -6.49 -1.66 19.90
N LYS A 72 -5.65 -1.36 18.91
CA LYS A 72 -4.32 -0.80 19.13
C LYS A 72 -4.35 0.69 19.45
N THR A 73 -3.39 1.17 20.22
CA THR A 73 -3.12 2.60 20.44
C THR A 73 -2.24 3.19 19.32
N THR A 74 -2.10 4.51 19.32
CA THR A 74 -1.20 5.23 18.39
C THR A 74 0.26 4.84 18.60
N GLU A 75 0.66 4.61 19.86
CA GLU A 75 2.00 4.20 20.25
C GLU A 75 2.30 2.78 19.74
N GLU A 76 1.35 1.85 19.90
CA GLU A 76 1.49 0.48 19.40
C GLU A 76 1.63 0.42 17.87
N LEU A 77 0.96 1.31 17.13
CA LEU A 77 1.14 1.44 15.68
C LEU A 77 2.54 1.92 15.31
N LEU A 78 3.09 2.89 16.05
CA LEU A 78 4.43 3.41 15.83
C LEU A 78 5.50 2.38 16.19
N ASP A 79 5.32 1.65 17.29
CA ASP A 79 6.25 0.59 17.71
C ASP A 79 6.22 -0.57 16.72
N ARG A 80 5.03 -0.96 16.26
CA ARG A 80 4.88 -1.97 15.20
C ARG A 80 5.56 -1.55 13.89
N LEU A 81 5.46 -0.26 13.52
CA LEU A 81 6.17 0.28 12.36
C LEU A 81 7.68 0.12 12.50
N LYS A 82 8.26 0.58 13.61
CA LYS A 82 9.71 0.49 13.89
C LYS A 82 10.17 -0.97 13.90
N GLU A 83 9.44 -1.85 14.56
CA GLU A 83 9.71 -3.28 14.58
C GLU A 83 9.71 -3.87 13.16
N SER A 84 8.72 -3.53 12.33
CA SER A 84 8.62 -4.03 10.95
C SER A 84 9.79 -3.58 10.06
N ILE A 85 10.34 -2.38 10.29
CA ILE A 85 11.53 -1.86 9.61
C ILE A 85 12.77 -2.68 10.01
N VAL A 86 12.95 -2.93 11.31
CA VAL A 86 14.08 -3.69 11.85
C VAL A 86 14.05 -5.15 11.35
N ILE A 87 12.88 -5.79 11.36
CA ILE A 87 12.71 -7.17 10.86
C ILE A 87 13.05 -7.27 9.36
N ASN A 88 12.81 -6.21 8.59
CA ASN A 88 13.19 -6.12 7.18
C ASN A 88 14.62 -5.60 6.95
N GLY A 89 15.46 -5.57 7.99
CA GLY A 89 16.89 -5.28 7.89
C GLY A 89 17.24 -3.80 7.78
N ASN A 90 16.38 -2.90 8.25
CA ASN A 90 16.59 -1.44 8.19
C ASN A 90 16.89 -0.93 6.77
N PRO A 91 15.97 -1.12 5.81
CA PRO A 91 16.20 -0.71 4.43
C PRO A 91 16.32 0.81 4.31
N GLU A 92 17.20 1.27 3.41
CA GLU A 92 17.37 2.70 3.10
C GLU A 92 16.10 3.32 2.49
N ASP A 93 15.36 2.53 1.71
CA ASP A 93 14.07 2.90 1.15
C ASP A 93 12.94 2.13 1.86
N VAL A 94 12.05 2.87 2.53
CA VAL A 94 10.92 2.31 3.27
C VAL A 94 9.61 2.63 2.56
N VAL A 95 8.88 1.59 2.15
CA VAL A 95 7.49 1.71 1.66
C VAL A 95 6.56 1.26 2.78
N VAL A 96 5.87 2.22 3.41
CA VAL A 96 4.99 1.96 4.55
C VAL A 96 3.58 1.61 4.08
N LEU A 97 3.02 0.51 4.58
CA LEU A 97 1.60 0.17 4.44
C LEU A 97 0.78 0.83 5.56
N MET A 98 -0.22 1.60 5.14
CA MET A 98 -1.26 2.22 5.96
C MET A 98 -2.59 2.22 5.18
N HIS A 99 -3.71 2.38 5.87
CA HIS A 99 -5.05 2.42 5.29
C HIS A 99 -5.80 3.70 5.66
N ASP A 100 -6.36 4.39 4.67
CA ASP A 100 -7.10 5.64 4.77
C ASP A 100 -8.63 5.44 4.63
N SER A 101 -9.17 4.43 5.30
CA SER A 101 -10.60 4.16 5.27
C SER A 101 -11.35 4.75 6.47
N ALA A 102 -12.68 4.91 6.36
CA ALA A 102 -13.52 5.48 7.42
C ALA A 102 -13.44 4.73 8.76
N THR A 103 -13.00 3.47 8.76
CA THR A 103 -12.84 2.66 9.98
C THR A 103 -11.42 2.72 10.57
N LYS A 104 -10.54 3.55 10.01
CA LYS A 104 -9.11 3.62 10.34
C LYS A 104 -8.71 4.99 10.92
N GLN A 105 -9.54 5.54 11.81
CA GLN A 105 -9.23 6.79 12.51
C GLN A 105 -7.88 6.73 13.25
N ILE A 106 -7.55 5.57 13.84
CA ILE A 106 -6.27 5.37 14.53
C ILE A 106 -5.04 5.60 13.63
N THR A 107 -5.17 5.33 12.33
CA THR A 107 -4.10 5.59 11.35
C THR A 107 -3.89 7.09 11.16
N VAL A 108 -4.98 7.86 11.12
CA VAL A 108 -4.93 9.33 11.06
C VAL A 108 -4.31 9.90 12.34
N ASP A 109 -4.71 9.37 13.50
CA ASP A 109 -4.22 9.82 14.80
C ASP A 109 -2.72 9.52 14.99
N ALA A 110 -2.23 8.39 14.46
CA ALA A 110 -0.82 8.00 14.52
C ALA A 110 0.07 8.71 13.47
N LEU A 111 -0.51 9.22 12.38
CA LEU A 111 0.23 9.77 11.24
C LEU A 111 1.26 10.87 11.62
N PRO A 112 0.96 11.83 12.53
CA PRO A 112 1.95 12.82 12.94
C PRO A 112 3.20 12.20 13.56
N ALA A 113 3.04 11.20 14.43
CA ALA A 113 4.16 10.53 15.09
C ALA A 113 5.00 9.69 14.11
N VAL A 114 4.34 9.06 13.12
CA VAL A 114 5.02 8.36 12.02
C VAL A 114 5.87 9.34 11.18
N ILE A 115 5.32 10.51 10.84
CA ILE A 115 6.04 11.53 10.08
C ILE A 115 7.26 12.04 10.86
N GLU A 116 7.08 12.36 12.14
CA GLU A 116 8.17 12.88 12.98
C GLU A 116 9.27 11.84 13.21
N TYR A 117 8.93 10.56 13.37
CA TYR A 117 9.90 9.47 13.43
C TYR A 117 10.79 9.41 12.18
N PHE A 118 10.21 9.40 10.98
CA PHE A 118 11.03 9.34 9.76
C PHE A 118 11.88 10.60 9.58
N LYS A 119 11.37 11.79 9.91
CA LYS A 119 12.17 13.01 9.90
C LYS A 119 13.34 12.96 10.87
N SER A 120 13.14 12.46 12.10
CA SER A 120 14.22 12.35 13.08
C SER A 120 15.31 11.37 12.65
N GLU A 121 14.94 10.36 11.87
CA GLU A 121 15.86 9.40 11.24
C GLU A 121 16.44 9.91 9.89
N ASN A 122 16.25 11.18 9.54
CA ASN A 122 16.73 11.83 8.31
C ASN A 122 16.19 11.23 6.99
N PHE A 123 15.02 10.57 7.03
CA PHE A 123 14.34 10.12 5.81
C PHE A 123 13.72 11.29 5.04
N HIS A 124 13.62 11.11 3.72
CA HIS A 124 12.98 12.05 2.81
C HIS A 124 11.73 11.41 2.20
N PHE A 125 10.60 12.09 2.31
CA PHE A 125 9.33 11.62 1.76
C PHE A 125 9.29 11.80 0.25
N LYS A 126 8.92 10.72 -0.47
CA LYS A 126 8.74 10.72 -1.92
C LYS A 126 7.45 10.01 -2.30
N ALA A 127 6.79 10.50 -3.34
CA ALA A 127 5.76 9.74 -4.02
C ALA A 127 6.41 8.73 -4.97
N ILE A 128 5.84 7.54 -5.04
CA ILE A 128 6.18 6.53 -6.05
C ILE A 128 5.59 7.01 -7.38
N LYS A 129 6.33 6.86 -8.50
CA LYS A 129 5.92 7.35 -9.83
C LYS A 129 6.06 6.27 -10.90
#